data_AF-A0A3A8NY17-F1
#
_entry.id   AF-A0A3A8NY17-F1
#
_cell.length_a   1.000
_cell.length_b   1.000
_cell.length_c   1.000
_cell.angle_alpha   90.00
_cell.angle_beta   90.00
_cell.angle_gamma   90.00
#
_symmetry.space_group_name_H-M   'P 1'
#
loop_
_entity.id
_entity.type
_entity.pdbx_description
1 polymer ?
#
loop_
_entity_poly.entity_id
_entity_poly.type
_entity_poly.pdbx_seq_one_letter_code
_entity_poly.pdbx_strand_id
1 'polypeptide(L)'
;VLVAVFIAFATWLACQWFAGRAAFLLVGAMMATTMSGNVFFWIIPGQRKNVQALREGRPVDPIHGARGKQRSVHNTYFTLPVLFAMLSNHYSFTYTHKYNWIVLLLIMLGGAAIRQFFVVRHRFKLGNAGNPLPYAMVGVV
;
A
#
# COMPACT_ATOMS: atom_id res chain seq x y z
N VAL A 1 1.69 -9.79 -5.43
CA VAL A 1 2.57 -10.86 -4.92
C VAL A 1 4.02 -10.41 -4.88
N LEU A 2 4.68 -10.12 -6.01
CA LEU A 2 6.10 -9.69 -6.03
C LEU A 2 6.43 -8.55 -5.06
N VAL A 3 5.61 -7.50 -5.05
CA VAL A 3 5.77 -6.35 -4.14
C VAL A 3 5.65 -6.76 -2.67
N ALA A 4 4.76 -7.69 -2.34
CA ALA A 4 4.59 -8.17 -0.96
C ALA A 4 5.81 -9.00 -0.51
N VAL A 5 6.33 -9.85 -1.39
CA VAL A 5 7.57 -10.62 -1.13
C VAL A 5 8.76 -9.68 -0.93
N PHE A 6 8.88 -8.65 -1.78
CA PHE A 6 9.92 -7.64 -1.65
C PHE A 6 9.84 -6.89 -0.31
N ILE A 7 8.65 -6.42 0.08
CA ILE A 7 8.46 -5.73 1.37
C ILE A 7 8.77 -6.69 2.53
N ALA A 8 8.33 -7.95 2.47
CA ALA A 8 8.62 -8.93 3.50
C ALA A 8 10.11 -9.17 3.69
N PHE A 9 10.83 -9.34 2.59
CA PHE A 9 12.28 -9.48 2.59
C PHE A 9 12.98 -8.22 3.12
N ALA A 10 12.58 -7.03 2.67
CA ALA A 10 13.14 -5.77 3.12
C ALA A 10 12.89 -5.52 4.62
N THR A 11 11.70 -5.85 5.12
CA THR A 11 11.35 -5.79 6.54
C THR A 11 12.24 -6.71 7.37
N TRP A 12 12.38 -7.96 6.94
CA TRP A 12 13.24 -8.91 7.61
C TRP A 12 14.69 -8.41 7.65
N LEU A 13 15.23 -8.00 6.50
CA LEU A 13 16.60 -7.50 6.39
C LEU A 13 16.83 -6.25 7.26
N ALA A 14 15.91 -5.29 7.23
CA ALA A 14 16.01 -4.07 8.04
C ALA A 14 16.04 -4.38 9.55
N CYS A 15 15.26 -5.36 10.00
CA CYS A 15 15.24 -5.75 11.42
C CYS A 15 16.47 -6.57 11.84
N GLN A 16 17.20 -7.19 10.90
CA GLN A 16 18.49 -7.84 11.21
C GLN A 16 19.63 -6.83 11.31
N TRP A 17 19.61 -5.77 10.48
CA TRP A 17 20.74 -4.86 10.34
C TRP A 17 20.64 -3.60 11.21
N PHE A 18 19.43 -3.18 11.55
CA PHE A 18 19.17 -1.95 12.29
C PHE A 18 18.43 -2.22 13.61
N ALA A 19 18.59 -1.31 14.56
CA ALA A 19 17.75 -1.31 15.76
C ALA A 19 16.25 -1.27 15.38
N GLY A 20 15.39 -2.00 16.10
CA GLY A 20 13.98 -2.18 15.73
C GLY A 20 13.23 -0.87 15.46
N ARG A 21 13.50 0.18 16.26
CA ARG A 21 12.95 1.53 16.05
C ARG A 21 13.31 2.10 14.67
N ALA A 22 14.58 2.01 14.29
CA ALA A 22 15.07 2.50 13.00
C ALA A 22 14.57 1.61 11.85
N ALA A 23 14.56 0.29 12.04
CA ALA A 23 14.09 -0.66 11.05
C ALA A 23 12.65 -0.37 10.59
N PHE A 24 11.73 -0.12 11.53
CA PHE A 24 10.32 0.15 11.21
C PHE A 24 10.17 1.45 10.41
N LEU A 25 10.85 2.52 10.83
CA LEU A 25 10.87 3.79 10.12
C LEU A 25 11.45 3.67 8.72
N LEU A 26 12.54 2.93 8.55
CA LEU A 26 13.19 2.75 7.25
C LEU A 26 12.28 2.00 6.26
N VAL A 27 11.59 0.95 6.73
CA VAL A 27 10.61 0.22 5.90
C VAL A 27 9.43 1.11 5.55
N GLY A 28 8.90 1.86 6.52
CA GLY A 28 7.85 2.85 6.28
C GLY A 28 8.27 3.90 5.26
N ALA A 29 9.47 4.45 5.39
CA ALA A 29 10.04 5.46 4.49
C ALA A 29 10.24 4.91 3.08
N MET A 30 10.76 3.69 2.94
CA MET A 30 10.92 3.02 1.64
C MET A 30 9.57 2.90 0.91
N MET A 31 8.52 2.45 1.61
CA MET A 31 7.18 2.36 1.04
C MET A 31 6.62 3.74 0.67
N ALA A 32 6.74 4.73 1.57
CA ALA A 32 6.28 6.10 1.33
C ALA A 32 6.98 6.75 0.12
N THR A 33 8.30 6.59 0.01
CA THR A 33 9.09 7.08 -1.14
C THR A 33 8.65 6.39 -2.42
N THR A 34 8.37 5.08 -2.39
CA THR A 34 7.82 4.34 -3.53
C THR A 34 6.44 4.88 -3.93
N MET A 35 5.59 5.25 -2.97
CA MET A 35 4.29 5.86 -3.25
C MET A 35 4.44 7.21 -3.97
N SER A 36 5.35 8.06 -3.49
CA SER A 36 5.64 9.35 -4.10
C SER A 36 6.22 9.18 -5.51
N GLY A 37 7.15 8.23 -5.71
CA GLY A 37 7.71 7.91 -7.02
C GLY A 37 6.66 7.41 -8.02
N ASN A 38 5.72 6.57 -7.57
CA ASN A 38 4.59 6.12 -8.38
C ASN A 38 3.75 7.31 -8.91
N VAL A 39 3.54 8.33 -8.08
CA VAL A 39 2.77 9.52 -8.46
C VAL A 39 3.57 10.41 -9.42
N PHE A 40 4.81 10.73 -9.05
CA PHE A 40 5.66 11.68 -9.76
C PHE A 40 6.07 11.19 -11.16
N PHE A 41 6.46 9.92 -11.29
CA PHE A 41 6.98 9.40 -12.57
C PHE A 41 5.92 8.78 -13.48
N TRP A 42 4.82 8.26 -12.93
CA TRP A 42 3.84 7.50 -13.73
C TRP A 42 2.46 8.15 -13.79
N ILE A 43 1.89 8.53 -12.64
CA ILE A 43 0.50 8.99 -12.58
C ILE A 43 0.36 10.40 -13.17
N ILE A 44 1.07 11.39 -12.62
CA ILE A 44 0.94 12.79 -13.06
C ILE A 44 1.32 12.97 -14.54
N PRO A 45 2.45 12.44 -15.03
CA PRO A 45 2.80 12.59 -16.44
C PRO A 45 1.80 11.92 -17.39
N GLY A 46 1.30 10.72 -17.04
CA GLY A 46 0.27 10.03 -17.82
C GLY A 46 -1.05 10.78 -17.84
N GLN A 47 -1.48 11.34 -16.69
CA GLN A 47 -2.67 12.17 -16.60
C GLN A 47 -2.56 13.44 -17.44
N ARG A 48 -1.41 14.13 -17.43
CA ARG A 48 -1.18 15.32 -18.27
C ARG A 48 -1.33 15.01 -19.76
N LYS A 49 -0.75 13.90 -20.22
CA LYS A 49 -0.89 13.45 -21.62
C LYS A 49 -2.34 13.15 -22.01
N ASN A 50 -3.08 12.48 -21.13
CA ASN A 50 -4.49 12.17 -21.38
C ASN A 50 -5.35 13.44 -21.46
N VAL A 51 -5.13 14.39 -20.53
CA VAL A 51 -5.85 15.68 -20.54
C VAL A 51 -5.53 16.47 -21.80
N GLN A 52 -4.27 16.47 -22.25
CA GLN A 52 -3.88 17.12 -23.50
C GLN A 52 -4.58 16.50 -24.72
N ALA A 53 -4.56 15.17 -24.85
CA ALA A 53 -5.22 14.48 -25.96
C ALA A 53 -6.72 14.78 -26.01
N LEU A 54 -7.39 14.80 -24.86
CA LEU A 54 -8.81 15.16 -24.76
C LEU A 54 -9.08 16.61 -25.19
N ARG A 55 -8.22 17.56 -24.81
CA ARG A 55 -8.35 18.98 -25.22
C ARG A 55 -8.18 19.16 -26.74
N GLU A 56 -7.36 18.32 -27.35
CA GLU A 56 -7.07 18.37 -28.78
C GLU A 56 -7.99 17.46 -29.62
N GLY A 57 -8.98 16.80 -29.00
CA GLY A 57 -9.89 15.87 -29.68
C GLY A 57 -9.20 14.61 -30.22
N ARG A 58 -7.99 14.29 -29.74
CA ARG A 58 -7.21 13.11 -30.13
C ARG A 58 -7.60 11.89 -29.29
N PRO A 59 -7.48 10.66 -29.83
CA PRO A 59 -7.71 9.45 -29.05
C PRO A 59 -6.72 9.35 -27.87
N VAL A 60 -7.23 8.94 -26.71
CA VAL A 60 -6.42 8.76 -25.49
C VAL A 60 -5.73 7.40 -25.52
N ASP A 61 -4.42 7.39 -25.24
CA ASP A 61 -3.67 6.13 -25.09
C ASP A 61 -4.08 5.41 -23.78
N PRO A 62 -4.68 4.20 -23.86
CA PRO A 62 -5.12 3.46 -22.69
C PRO A 62 -3.96 3.03 -21.76
N ILE A 63 -2.72 2.97 -22.26
CA ILE A 63 -1.54 2.59 -21.47
C ILE A 63 -1.34 3.51 -20.27
N HIS A 64 -1.57 4.81 -20.43
CA HIS A 64 -1.43 5.78 -19.34
C HIS A 64 -2.43 5.53 -18.21
N GLY A 65 -3.68 5.21 -18.56
CA GLY A 65 -4.72 4.84 -17.59
C GLY A 65 -4.42 3.51 -16.89
N ALA A 66 -4.01 2.50 -17.65
CA ALA A 66 -3.68 1.17 -17.12
C ALA A 66 -2.52 1.22 -16.11
N ARG A 67 -1.42 1.90 -16.47
CA ARG A 67 -0.26 2.09 -15.56
C ARG A 67 -0.66 2.90 -14.34
N GLY A 68 -1.38 4.01 -14.52
CA GLY A 68 -1.85 4.85 -13.42
C GLY A 68 -2.71 4.07 -12.42
N LYS A 69 -3.65 3.25 -12.91
CA LYS A 69 -4.49 2.38 -12.09
C LYS A 69 -3.67 1.38 -11.29
N GLN A 70 -2.71 0.68 -11.92
CA GLN A 70 -1.86 -0.29 -11.23
C GLN A 70 -1.07 0.35 -10.08
N ARG A 71 -0.47 1.52 -10.32
CA ARG A 71 0.30 2.25 -9.30
C ARG A 71 -0.58 2.81 -8.19
N SER A 72 -1.76 3.32 -8.53
CA SER A 72 -2.75 3.79 -7.55
C SER A 72 -3.26 2.66 -6.65
N VAL A 73 -3.46 1.45 -7.20
CA VAL A 73 -3.79 0.25 -6.42
C VAL A 73 -2.68 -0.05 -5.41
N HIS A 74 -1.40 -0.08 -5.83
CA HIS A 74 -0.30 -0.30 -4.87
C HIS A 74 -0.28 0.76 -3.75
N ASN A 75 -0.36 2.04 -4.11
CA ASN A 75 -0.39 3.14 -3.14
C ASN A 75 -1.55 3.03 -2.16
N THR A 76 -2.70 2.56 -2.65
CA THR A 76 -3.90 2.36 -1.84
C THR A 76 -3.68 1.34 -0.72
N TYR A 77 -3.03 0.21 -0.99
CA TYR A 77 -2.75 -0.79 0.05
C TYR A 77 -1.58 -0.40 0.96
N PHE A 78 -0.68 0.47 0.53
CA PHE A 78 0.44 0.93 1.34
C PHE A 78 0.07 1.95 2.40
N THR A 79 -1.04 2.66 2.25
CA THR A 79 -1.36 3.82 3.11
C THR A 79 -1.42 3.45 4.60
N LEU A 80 -2.18 2.40 4.96
CA LEU A 80 -2.29 1.96 6.36
C LEU A 80 -0.96 1.36 6.89
N PRO A 81 -0.31 0.42 6.18
CA PRO A 81 1.05 -0.06 6.53
C PRO A 81 2.06 1.05 6.80
N VAL A 82 2.13 2.07 5.93
CA VAL A 82 3.06 3.20 6.07
C VAL A 82 2.73 4.01 7.33
N LEU A 83 1.46 4.34 7.57
CA LEU A 83 1.06 5.08 8.76
C LEU A 83 1.45 4.35 10.04
N PHE A 84 1.18 3.03 10.11
CA PHE A 84 1.58 2.24 11.27
C PHE A 84 3.09 2.17 11.45
N ALA A 85 3.85 1.95 10.37
CA ALA A 85 5.31 1.90 10.42
C ALA A 85 5.95 3.24 10.86
N MET A 86 5.34 4.37 10.50
CA MET A 86 5.83 5.69 10.92
C MET A 86 5.46 6.03 12.37
N LEU A 87 4.27 5.62 12.80
CA LEU A 87 3.78 5.87 14.16
C LEU A 87 4.29 4.84 15.19
N SER A 88 4.93 3.74 14.75
CA SER A 88 5.41 2.68 15.63
C SER A 88 6.37 3.17 16.71
N ASN A 89 7.08 4.28 16.48
CA ASN A 89 7.96 4.90 17.47
C ASN A 89 7.24 5.31 18.75
N HIS A 90 5.94 5.60 18.69
CA HIS A 90 5.11 5.90 19.86
C HIS A 90 4.71 4.66 20.65
N TYR A 91 4.98 3.47 20.12
CA TYR A 91 4.56 2.18 20.69
C TYR A 91 5.77 1.24 20.77
N SER A 92 6.64 1.46 21.75
CA SER A 92 7.92 0.73 21.89
C SER A 92 7.79 -0.79 21.96
N PHE A 93 6.68 -1.30 22.48
CA PHE A 93 6.40 -2.74 22.53
C PHE A 93 6.38 -3.40 21.13
N THR A 94 6.09 -2.64 20.06
CA THR A 94 5.99 -3.17 18.70
C THR A 94 7.33 -3.60 18.11
N TYR A 95 8.43 -2.94 18.48
CA TYR A 95 9.75 -3.17 17.90
C TYR A 95 10.80 -3.73 18.88
N THR A 96 10.47 -3.82 20.17
CA THR A 96 11.39 -4.30 21.23
C THR A 96 11.49 -5.83 21.28
N HIS A 97 10.52 -6.54 20.69
CA HIS A 97 10.51 -8.00 20.68
C HIS A 97 11.57 -8.60 19.72
N LYS A 98 12.12 -9.77 20.04
CA LYS A 98 13.09 -10.50 19.18
C LYS A 98 12.56 -10.79 17.77
N TYR A 99 11.25 -10.95 17.64
CA TYR A 99 10.54 -11.17 16.37
C TYR A 99 9.82 -9.91 15.86
N ASN A 100 10.38 -8.73 16.10
CA ASN A 100 9.83 -7.44 15.66
C ASN A 100 9.48 -7.39 14.16
N TRP A 101 10.24 -8.07 13.30
CA TRP A 101 9.95 -8.18 11.88
C TRP A 101 8.62 -8.90 11.60
N ILE A 102 8.30 -9.96 12.34
CA ILE A 102 7.00 -10.66 12.23
C ILE A 102 5.87 -9.73 12.67
N VAL A 103 6.07 -9.03 13.79
CA VAL A 103 5.09 -8.06 14.31
C VAL A 103 4.79 -7.01 13.25
N LEU A 104 5.83 -6.45 12.62
CA LEU A 104 5.66 -5.48 11.54
C LEU A 104 4.89 -6.07 10.36
N LEU A 105 5.23 -7.29 9.91
CA LEU A 105 4.52 -7.93 8.79
C LEU A 105 3.05 -8.20 9.09
N LEU A 106 2.72 -8.62 10.31
CA LEU A 106 1.34 -8.85 10.73
C LEU A 106 0.54 -7.54 10.78
N ILE A 107 1.13 -6.46 11.29
CA ILE A 107 0.50 -5.13 11.29
C ILE A 107 0.26 -4.65 9.86
N MET A 108 1.25 -4.80 8.96
CA MET A 108 1.11 -4.42 7.56
C MET A 108 0.04 -5.26 6.85
N LEU A 109 0.00 -6.56 7.10
CA LEU A 109 -1.02 -7.46 6.56
C LEU A 109 -2.42 -7.05 7.05
N GLY A 110 -2.57 -6.77 8.34
CA GLY A 110 -3.80 -6.25 8.93
C GLY A 110 -4.25 -4.94 8.28
N GLY A 111 -3.32 -3.98 8.09
CA GLY A 111 -3.59 -2.74 7.39
C GLY A 111 -4.06 -2.95 5.94
N ALA A 112 -3.42 -3.86 5.20
CA ALA A 112 -3.83 -4.21 3.85
C ALA A 112 -5.20 -4.90 3.80
N ALA A 113 -5.50 -5.78 4.77
CA ALA A 113 -6.78 -6.48 4.89
C ALA A 113 -7.93 -5.52 5.24
N ILE A 114 -7.71 -4.60 6.18
CA ILE A 114 -8.67 -3.53 6.49
C ILE A 114 -8.96 -2.71 5.23
N ARG A 115 -7.92 -2.33 4.49
CA ARG A 115 -8.10 -1.60 3.24
C ARG A 115 -8.88 -2.42 2.21
N GLN A 116 -8.60 -3.72 2.09
CA GLN A 116 -9.33 -4.63 1.20
C GLN A 116 -10.83 -4.62 1.52
N PHE A 117 -11.19 -4.73 2.79
CA PHE A 117 -12.59 -4.67 3.21
C PHE A 117 -13.27 -3.37 2.76
N PHE A 118 -12.65 -2.21 3.00
CA PHE A 118 -13.23 -0.93 2.57
C PHE A 118 -13.36 -0.79 1.05
N VAL A 119 -12.39 -1.32 0.29
CA VAL A 119 -12.46 -1.32 -1.18
C VAL A 119 -13.63 -2.16 -1.68
N VAL A 120 -13.81 -3.38 -1.13
CA VAL A 120 -14.94 -4.26 -1.50
C VAL A 120 -16.26 -3.64 -1.08
N ARG A 121 -16.35 -3.10 0.14
CA ARG A 121 -17.54 -2.38 0.62
C ARG A 121 -17.92 -1.21 -0.29
N HIS A 122 -16.95 -0.41 -0.73
CA HIS A 122 -17.21 0.70 -1.63
C HIS A 122 -17.70 0.22 -3.00
N ARG A 123 -17.12 -0.86 -3.55
CA ARG A 123 -17.59 -1.46 -4.80
C ARG A 123 -18.98 -2.08 -4.69
N PHE A 124 -19.30 -2.69 -3.56
CA PHE A 124 -20.64 -3.23 -3.28
C PHE A 124 -21.71 -2.14 -3.29
N LYS A 125 -21.44 -0.99 -2.66
CA LYS A 125 -22.34 0.19 -2.72
C LYS A 125 -22.56 0.72 -4.13
N LEU A 126 -21.62 0.48 -5.04
CA LEU A 126 -21.70 0.86 -6.46
C LEU A 126 -22.32 -0.25 -7.34
N GLY A 127 -22.78 -1.37 -6.77
CA GLY A 127 -23.32 -2.52 -7.52
C GLY A 127 -22.27 -3.37 -8.26
N ASN A 128 -20.98 -3.10 -8.06
CA ASN A 128 -19.87 -3.66 -8.84
C ASN A 128 -19.08 -4.77 -8.10
N ALA A 129 -19.59 -5.27 -6.97
CA ALA A 129 -18.97 -6.37 -6.22
C ALA A 129 -20.00 -7.14 -5.40
N GLY A 130 -19.66 -8.37 -5.01
CA GLY A 130 -20.42 -9.17 -4.06
C GLY A 130 -20.38 -8.60 -2.63
N ASN A 131 -21.20 -9.16 -1.75
CA ASN A 131 -21.35 -8.73 -0.37
C ASN A 131 -19.98 -8.68 0.36
N PRO A 132 -19.63 -7.58 1.05
CA PRO A 132 -18.36 -7.45 1.79
C PRO A 132 -18.33 -8.20 3.13
N LEU A 133 -19.48 -8.66 3.66
CA LEU A 133 -19.58 -9.34 4.96
C LEU A 133 -18.65 -10.56 5.11
N PRO A 134 -18.42 -11.43 4.11
CA PRO A 134 -17.49 -12.55 4.23
C PRO A 134 -16.07 -12.11 4.61
N TYR A 135 -15.59 -10.96 4.08
CA TYR A 135 -14.27 -10.44 4.43
C TYR A 135 -14.20 -9.92 5.87
N ALA A 136 -15.31 -9.43 6.44
CA ALA A 136 -15.38 -9.03 7.84
C ALA A 136 -15.48 -10.23 8.78
N MET A 137 -16.20 -11.28 8.35
CA MET A 137 -16.43 -12.49 9.16
C MET A 137 -15.19 -13.39 9.28
N VAL A 138 -14.23 -13.31 8.33
CA VAL A 138 -12.94 -14.03 8.42
C VAL A 138 -12.14 -13.65 9.67
N GLY A 139 -12.36 -12.46 10.25
CA GLY A 139 -11.70 -12.04 11.50
C GLY A 139 -12.50 -12.34 12.78
N VAL A 140 -13.69 -12.93 12.67
CA VAL A 140 -14.63 -13.18 13.80
C VAL A 140 -14.69 -14.67 14.15
N VAL A 141 -14.19 -15.54 13.28
CA VAL A 141 -14.07 -17.00 13.49
C VAL A 141 -12.62 -17.34 13.82
#